data_AF-A0A968JJY7-F1
#
_entry.id   AF-A0A968JJY7-F1
#
_cell.length_a   1.000
_cell.length_b   1.000
_cell.length_c   1.000
_cell.angle_alpha   90.00
_cell.angle_beta   90.00
_cell.angle_gamma   90.00
#
_symmetry.space_group_name_H-M   'P 1'
#
loop_
_entity.id
_entity.type
_entity.pdbx_description
1 polymer ?
#
loop_
_entity_poly.entity_id
_entity_poly.type
_entity_poly.pdbx_seq_one_letter_code
_entity_poly.pdbx_strand_id
1 'polypeptide(L)'
;MKRLTTFIFIIALAPCLAQDINLEKRYSFAKSYFGLDFSYFHNLQESVFLDEQNQLQPLERSNFITPAINIGATHFWGHADFFVSIATSSRTLGRRDELDHSIRFRAIQYVRFFQ
;
A
#
# COMPACT_ATOMS: atom_id res chain seq x y z
N MET A 1 12.16 -19.83 -18.57
CA MET A 1 13.19 -18.76 -18.55
C MET A 1 12.69 -17.42 -17.98
N LYS A 2 11.50 -16.92 -18.37
CA LYS A 2 10.94 -15.64 -17.86
C LYS A 2 10.70 -15.61 -16.33
N ARG A 3 10.18 -16.72 -15.75
CA ARG A 3 9.92 -16.80 -14.30
C ARG A 3 11.18 -16.78 -13.45
N LEU A 4 12.27 -17.37 -13.94
CA LEU A 4 13.58 -17.41 -13.25
C LEU A 4 14.25 -16.03 -13.28
N THR A 5 14.20 -15.33 -14.42
CA THR A 5 14.73 -13.96 -14.56
C THR A 5 13.96 -12.98 -13.69
N THR A 6 12.63 -13.10 -13.60
CA THR A 6 11.83 -12.31 -12.65
C THR A 6 12.22 -12.58 -11.20
N PHE A 7 12.48 -13.84 -10.83
CA PHE A 7 12.90 -14.20 -9.48
C PHE A 7 14.26 -13.59 -9.10
N ILE A 8 15.24 -13.66 -10.01
CA ILE A 8 16.57 -13.07 -9.83
C ILE A 8 16.47 -11.54 -9.69
N PHE A 9 15.62 -10.89 -10.49
CA PHE A 9 15.39 -9.46 -10.42
C PHE A 9 14.80 -9.03 -9.06
N ILE A 10 13.84 -9.78 -8.53
CA ILE A 10 13.25 -9.52 -7.20
C ILE A 10 14.30 -9.64 -6.09
N ILE A 11 15.15 -10.66 -6.14
CA ILE A 11 16.23 -10.85 -5.14
C ILE A 11 17.27 -9.73 -5.23
N ALA A 12 17.61 -9.26 -6.42
CA ALA A 12 18.56 -8.17 -6.62
C ALA A 12 18.07 -6.81 -6.08
N LEU A 13 16.75 -6.61 -5.99
CA LEU A 13 16.12 -5.40 -5.44
C LEU A 13 15.96 -5.41 -3.92
N ALA A 14 16.12 -6.57 -3.25
CA ALA A 14 15.97 -6.72 -1.80
C ALA A 14 16.77 -5.72 -0.93
N PRO A 15 18.05 -5.36 -1.21
CA PRO A 15 18.80 -4.42 -0.37
C PRO A 15 18.28 -2.98 -0.43
N CYS A 16 17.42 -2.65 -1.41
CA CYS A 16 16.81 -1.33 -1.55
C CYS A 16 15.48 -1.20 -0.78
N LEU A 17 14.92 -2.32 -0.31
CA LEU A 17 13.55 -2.41 0.21
C LEU A 17 13.39 -2.20 1.73
N ALA A 18 14.47 -1.90 2.44
CA ALA A 18 14.45 -1.80 3.90
C ALA A 18 14.71 -0.37 4.37
N GLN A 19 13.82 0.15 5.20
CA GLN A 19 14.14 1.25 6.11
C GLN A 19 15.24 0.75 7.06
N ASP A 20 16.34 1.50 7.22
CA ASP A 20 17.44 1.06 8.07
C ASP A 20 16.96 0.91 9.52
N ILE A 21 16.96 -0.34 10.00
CA ILE A 21 16.66 -0.68 11.41
C ILE A 21 17.84 -0.28 12.31
N ASN A 22 19.06 -0.22 11.75
CA ASN A 22 20.25 0.17 12.48
C ASN A 22 20.33 1.69 12.63
N LEU A 23 20.23 2.19 13.86
CA LEU A 23 20.23 3.61 14.17
C LEU A 23 21.48 4.34 13.66
N GLU A 24 22.66 3.73 13.67
CA GLU A 24 23.88 4.38 13.20
C GLU A 24 23.82 4.76 11.72
N LYS A 25 23.14 3.93 10.90
CA LYS A 25 22.94 4.19 9.47
C LYS A 25 21.83 5.21 9.21
N ARG A 26 20.86 5.32 10.14
CA ARG A 26 19.78 6.32 10.12
C ARG A 26 20.31 7.75 10.32
N TYR A 27 21.38 7.92 11.10
CA TYR A 27 22.05 9.22 11.29
C TYR A 27 22.90 9.67 10.10
N SER A 28 22.86 8.97 8.96
CA SER A 28 23.42 9.49 7.72
C SER A 28 22.74 10.79 7.31
N PHE A 29 23.50 11.74 6.77
CA PHE A 29 23.02 13.08 6.41
C PHE A 29 21.74 13.08 5.57
N ALA A 30 21.68 12.19 4.57
CA ALA A 30 20.51 11.95 3.74
C ALA A 30 20.50 10.50 3.25
N LYS A 31 19.33 9.86 3.27
CA LYS A 31 19.15 8.52 2.71
C LYS A 31 17.74 8.36 2.14
N SER A 32 17.63 7.77 0.97
CA SER A 32 16.33 7.34 0.41
C SER A 32 16.12 5.85 0.60
N TYR A 33 14.87 5.45 0.78
CA TYR A 33 14.46 4.06 0.87
C TYR A 33 13.22 3.81 0.01
N PHE A 34 13.14 2.60 -0.51
CA PHE A 34 11.96 2.10 -1.21
C PHE A 34 11.33 1.02 -0.35
N GLY A 35 10.03 0.84 -0.44
CA GLY A 35 9.32 -0.17 0.33
C GLY A 35 8.10 -0.68 -0.40
N LEU A 36 7.61 -1.85 0.03
CA LEU A 36 6.33 -2.39 -0.38
C LEU A 36 5.43 -2.47 0.84
N ASP A 37 4.19 -2.03 0.70
CA ASP A 37 3.16 -2.13 1.72
C ASP A 37 1.94 -2.89 1.16
N PHE A 38 1.24 -3.57 2.06
CA PHE A 38 0.01 -4.30 1.74
C PHE A 38 -1.01 -3.99 2.83
N SER A 39 -2.10 -3.35 2.44
CA SER A 39 -3.21 -3.12 3.38
C SER A 39 -4.34 -4.09 3.06
N TYR A 40 -4.77 -4.83 4.08
CA TYR A 40 -5.94 -5.68 4.04
C TYR A 40 -7.14 -4.92 4.61
N PHE A 41 -8.24 -4.92 3.87
CA PHE A 41 -9.51 -4.36 4.31
C PHE A 41 -10.52 -5.50 4.41
N HIS A 42 -10.95 -5.74 5.64
CA HIS A 42 -12.05 -6.65 5.92
C HIS A 42 -13.37 -5.90 5.75
N ASN A 43 -14.32 -6.50 5.04
CA ASN A 43 -15.68 -5.99 4.95
C ASN A 43 -16.49 -6.52 6.13
N LEU A 44 -16.85 -5.64 7.07
CA LEU A 44 -17.53 -6.01 8.31
C LEU A 44 -19.06 -5.88 8.23
N GLN A 45 -19.65 -5.36 7.14
CA GLN A 45 -21.08 -5.01 7.10
C GLN A 45 -21.72 -5.17 5.72
N GLU A 46 -22.92 -5.76 5.71
CA GLU A 46 -23.90 -5.62 4.65
C GLU A 46 -24.23 -4.14 4.49
N SER A 47 -23.79 -3.54 3.38
CA SER A 47 -24.22 -2.20 3.00
C SER A 47 -25.58 -2.31 2.33
N VAL A 48 -26.40 -1.27 2.32
CA VAL A 48 -27.65 -1.24 1.56
C VAL A 48 -27.64 -0.07 0.59
N PHE A 49 -28.27 -0.24 -0.57
CA PHE A 49 -28.48 0.84 -1.53
C PHE A 49 -29.95 0.90 -1.93
N LEU A 50 -30.40 2.08 -2.36
CA LEU A 50 -31.73 2.27 -2.92
C LEU A 50 -31.68 1.98 -4.42
N ASP A 51 -32.58 1.14 -4.93
CA ASP A 51 -32.77 0.96 -6.37
C ASP A 51 -33.65 2.06 -6.99
N GLU A 52 -33.80 2.02 -8.31
CA GLU A 52 -34.64 2.97 -9.07
C GLU A 52 -36.13 2.92 -8.67
N GLN A 53 -36.56 1.88 -7.97
CA GLN A 53 -37.91 1.65 -7.47
C GLN A 53 -38.03 1.97 -5.96
N ASN A 54 -37.05 2.67 -5.39
CA ASN A 54 -36.95 3.01 -3.97
C ASN A 54 -36.98 1.79 -3.02
N GLN A 55 -36.60 0.60 -3.49
CA GLN A 55 -36.44 -0.56 -2.62
C GLN A 55 -35.01 -0.62 -2.07
N LEU A 56 -34.89 -1.07 -0.83
CA LEU A 56 -33.58 -1.32 -0.21
C LEU A 56 -33.06 -2.68 -0.67
N GLN A 57 -31.94 -2.66 -1.38
CA GLN A 57 -31.23 -3.86 -1.80
C GLN A 57 -29.96 -4.05 -0.95
N PRO A 58 -29.69 -5.26 -0.45
CA PRO A 58 -28.42 -5.57 0.20
C PRO A 58 -27.29 -5.49 -0.84
N LEU A 59 -26.19 -4.86 -0.45
CA LEU A 59 -24.95 -4.76 -1.21
C LEU A 59 -23.89 -5.58 -0.51
N GLU A 60 -23.60 -6.75 -1.07
CA GLU A 60 -22.47 -7.55 -0.63
C GLU A 60 -21.17 -6.99 -1.20
N ARG A 61 -20.20 -6.75 -0.32
CA ARG A 61 -18.86 -6.30 -0.71
C ARG A 61 -17.81 -7.27 -0.22
N SER A 62 -16.88 -7.53 -1.10
CA SER A 62 -15.76 -8.41 -0.89
C SER A 62 -14.64 -7.77 -0.07
N ASN A 63 -13.90 -8.63 0.63
CA ASN A 63 -12.62 -8.27 1.22
C ASN A 63 -11.63 -7.91 0.12
N PHE A 64 -10.67 -7.04 0.41
CA PHE A 64 -9.67 -6.67 -0.59
C PHE A 64 -8.32 -6.36 0.02
N ILE A 65 -7.29 -6.58 -0.79
CA ILE A 65 -5.93 -6.14 -0.51
C ILE A 65 -5.55 -5.03 -1.45
N THR A 66 -4.77 -4.07 -0.96
CA THR A 66 -4.22 -2.99 -1.78
C THR A 66 -2.72 -2.93 -1.57
N PRO A 67 -1.93 -3.41 -2.56
CA PRO A 67 -0.48 -3.22 -2.56
C PRO A 67 -0.14 -1.76 -2.80
N ALA A 68 0.91 -1.27 -2.18
CA ALA A 68 1.46 0.06 -2.40
C ALA A 68 2.98 0.03 -2.49
N ILE A 69 3.52 0.94 -3.29
CA ILE A 69 4.95 1.21 -3.37
C ILE A 69 5.23 2.45 -2.54
N ASN A 70 6.18 2.35 -1.62
CA ASN A 70 6.60 3.42 -0.75
C ASN A 70 7.94 3.97 -1.23
N ILE A 71 8.02 5.28 -1.28
CA ILE A 71 9.25 6.02 -1.55
C ILE A 71 9.43 6.97 -0.38
N GLY A 72 10.53 6.84 0.32
CA GLY A 72 10.84 7.70 1.46
C GLY A 72 12.26 8.21 1.43
N ALA A 73 12.47 9.30 2.17
CA ALA A 73 13.77 9.87 2.39
C ALA A 73 13.88 10.36 3.83
N THR A 74 14.98 10.01 4.46
CA THR A 74 15.42 10.52 5.75
C THR A 74 16.39 11.66 5.50
N HIS A 75 16.17 12.80 6.14
CA HIS A 75 17.02 13.99 6.07
C HIS A 75 17.36 14.50 7.47
N PHE A 76 18.24 15.51 7.55
CA PHE A 76 18.75 16.08 8.80
C PHE A 76 19.30 15.03 9.75
N TRP A 77 20.22 14.16 9.30
CA TRP A 77 20.83 13.14 10.16
C TRP A 77 19.78 12.27 10.89
N GLY A 78 18.70 11.87 10.23
CA GLY A 78 17.70 11.01 10.89
C GLY A 78 16.58 11.75 11.63
N HIS A 79 16.60 13.08 11.69
CA HIS A 79 15.62 13.89 12.42
C HIS A 79 14.31 14.13 11.66
N ALA A 80 14.29 14.00 10.33
CA ALA A 80 13.07 14.10 9.54
C ALA A 80 12.96 12.96 8.53
N ASP A 81 11.82 12.29 8.50
CA ASP A 81 11.47 11.32 7.47
C ASP A 81 10.32 11.87 6.63
N PHE A 82 10.49 11.88 5.31
CA PHE A 82 9.44 12.15 4.33
C PHE A 82 9.09 10.84 3.64
N PHE A 83 7.81 10.53 3.49
CA PHE A 83 7.41 9.39 2.67
C PHE A 83 6.14 9.65 1.86
N VAL A 84 6.12 9.01 0.69
CA VAL A 84 4.97 8.92 -0.20
C VAL A 84 4.69 7.44 -0.45
N SER A 85 3.44 7.03 -0.24
CA SER A 85 2.92 5.71 -0.56
C SER A 85 1.96 5.82 -1.73
N ILE A 86 2.31 5.16 -2.83
CA ILE A 86 1.53 5.11 -4.06
C ILE A 86 0.82 3.76 -4.07
N ALA A 87 -0.49 3.74 -3.81
CA ALA A 87 -1.25 2.52 -3.95
C ALA A 87 -1.36 2.12 -5.42
N THR A 88 -1.26 0.82 -5.65
CA THR A 88 -1.41 0.20 -6.96
C THR A 88 -2.87 -0.20 -7.17
N SER A 89 -3.14 -1.28 -7.93
CA SER A 89 -4.49 -1.82 -8.08
C SER A 89 -4.88 -2.68 -6.87
N SER A 90 -6.01 -2.35 -6.23
CA SER A 90 -6.64 -3.24 -5.27
C SER A 90 -7.05 -4.57 -5.92
N ARG A 91 -6.95 -5.66 -5.17
CA ARG A 91 -7.41 -7.00 -5.56
C ARG A 91 -8.40 -7.51 -4.55
N THR A 92 -9.59 -7.86 -5.04
CA THR A 92 -10.63 -8.54 -4.28
C THR A 92 -10.19 -9.95 -3.87
N LEU A 93 -10.50 -10.32 -2.63
CA LEU A 93 -10.30 -11.65 -2.06
C LEU A 93 -11.67 -12.30 -1.82
N GLY A 94 -11.89 -13.45 -2.46
CA GLY A 94 -13.14 -14.21 -2.33
C GLY A 94 -14.12 -13.93 -3.46
N ARG A 95 -15.41 -13.75 -3.10
CA ARG A 95 -16.49 -13.48 -4.07
C ARG A 95 -16.24 -12.15 -4.77
N ARG A 96 -16.56 -12.06 -6.07
CA ARG A 96 -16.50 -10.77 -6.78
C ARG A 96 -17.54 -9.83 -6.19
N ASP A 97 -17.20 -8.55 -6.10
CA ASP A 97 -18.19 -7.53 -5.79
C ASP A 97 -19.29 -7.54 -6.84
N GLU A 98 -20.52 -7.24 -6.43
CA GLU A 98 -21.63 -6.99 -7.36
C GLU A 98 -21.39 -5.73 -8.22
N LEU A 99 -20.49 -4.85 -7.77
CA LEU A 99 -20.09 -3.63 -8.48
C LEU A 99 -18.93 -3.91 -9.43
N ASP A 100 -19.23 -3.91 -10.73
CA ASP A 100 -18.24 -4.15 -11.80
C ASP A 100 -17.19 -3.00 -11.93
N HIS A 101 -17.51 -1.81 -11.38
CA HIS A 101 -16.67 -0.60 -11.49
C HIS A 101 -16.39 0.06 -10.12
N SER A 102 -15.85 -0.70 -9.16
CA SER A 102 -15.38 -0.10 -7.90
C SER A 102 -13.96 0.46 -8.05
N ILE A 103 -13.81 1.79 -8.01
CA ILE A 103 -12.49 2.45 -7.98
C ILE A 103 -12.06 2.60 -6.52
N ARG A 104 -10.91 2.03 -6.18
CA ARG A 104 -10.32 2.08 -4.83
C ARG A 104 -8.93 2.73 -4.94
N PHE A 105 -8.89 4.06 -4.84
CA PHE A 105 -7.65 4.82 -4.91
C PHE A 105 -7.15 5.17 -3.51
N ARG A 106 -5.83 5.04 -3.29
CA ARG A 106 -5.18 5.46 -2.04
C ARG A 106 -3.83 6.09 -2.35
N ALA A 107 -3.59 7.29 -1.84
CA ALA A 107 -2.27 7.88 -1.77
C ALA A 107 -2.07 8.37 -0.34
N ILE A 108 -0.98 7.95 0.31
CA ILE A 108 -0.65 8.39 1.66
C ILE A 108 0.63 9.20 1.58
N GLN A 109 0.59 10.43 2.08
CA GLN A 109 1.75 11.30 2.23
C GLN A 109 1.91 11.63 3.70
N TYR A 110 3.14 11.57 4.22
CA TYR A 110 3.38 11.81 5.63
C TYR A 110 4.80 12.30 5.88
N VAL A 111 4.95 13.06 6.96
CA VAL A 111 6.23 13.55 7.47
C VAL A 111 6.33 13.16 8.94
N ARG A 112 7.46 12.59 9.34
CA ARG A 112 7.79 12.30 10.73
C ARG A 112 8.95 13.18 11.18
N PHE A 113 8.82 13.80 12.35
CA PHE A 113 9.92 14.46 13.03
C PHE A 113 10.30 13.65 14.28
N PHE A 114 11.60 13.53 14.54
CA PHE A 114 12.15 12.88 15.73
C PHE A 114 12.81 13.94 16.60
N GLN A 115 12.33 14.08 17.83
CA GLN A 115 12.84 15.00 18.85
C GLN A 115 13.86 14.31 19.75
#